data_AF-A0A374U2B7-F1
#
_entry.id   AF-A0A374U2B7-F1
#
_cell.length_a   1.000
_cell.length_b   1.000
_cell.length_c   1.000
_cell.angle_alpha   90.00
_cell.angle_beta   90.00
_cell.angle_gamma   90.00
#
_symmetry.space_group_name_H-M   'P 1'
#
loop_
_entity.id
_entity.type
_entity.pdbx_description
1 polymer ?
#
loop_
_entity_poly.entity_id
_entity_poly.type
_entity_poly.pdbx_seq_one_letter_code
_entity_poly.pdbx_strand_id
1 'polypeptide(L)'
;MKYQAMSETVLKAVGGKENITSVTHCATRLRIDARDTSIIDLQLAKSADQALGAVVSGGQLQVIIGPNVTEAYNDFLDFAGIEVGGGTVADDAQTAKDLAEGIKSGNTAMGLIEKFGNVSAQVFMPIVPALIVGGLILSIKNLLVNYCGLSTDSGTAQVLLAIFSASFSFLPVYLGYQLAAVMKMQPIMGALLGAIMISSSISGAEGLDFLGIPIPTNDYSSTVVPIVLGVVFMYFVDRGLQKIIPDVTKLFLKPLLTMIIVVPVELIILGPAGSMMGYALSDAVTWLMDNVAFIATPILAALNPYFVMLGLDKAYIAIEVTSLAQLGWAPIIFGFISNLCIGGTSLALATAMKGNKIASKMLV
;
A
#
# COMPACT_ATOMS: atom_id res chain seq x y z
N MET A 1 -7.50 -20.57 -10.55
CA MET A 1 -6.51 -19.96 -11.46
C MET A 1 -6.90 -20.28 -12.90
N LYS A 2 -6.91 -19.29 -13.79
CA LYS A 2 -7.29 -19.46 -15.20
C LYS A 2 -6.13 -20.01 -16.03
N TYR A 3 -4.89 -19.78 -15.59
CA TYR A 3 -3.65 -20.16 -16.27
C TYR A 3 -2.92 -21.33 -15.60
N GLN A 4 -3.57 -22.12 -14.76
CA GLN A 4 -2.91 -23.18 -13.97
C GLN A 4 -2.19 -24.23 -14.83
N ALA A 5 -2.82 -24.67 -15.93
CA ALA A 5 -2.22 -25.62 -16.87
C ALA A 5 -1.01 -25.02 -17.61
N MET A 6 -1.05 -23.72 -17.92
CA MET A 6 0.09 -22.99 -18.45
C MET A 6 1.22 -22.96 -17.41
N SER A 7 0.91 -22.58 -16.17
CA SER A 7 1.90 -22.44 -15.10
C SER A 7 2.64 -23.74 -14.81
N GLU A 8 1.92 -24.86 -14.77
CA GLU A 8 2.52 -26.18 -14.59
C GLU A 8 3.45 -26.57 -15.74
N THR A 9 3.02 -26.30 -16.97
CA THR A 9 3.79 -26.61 -18.19
C THR A 9 5.05 -25.74 -18.26
N VAL A 10 4.94 -24.45 -17.96
CA VAL A 10 6.06 -23.51 -17.95
C VAL A 10 7.04 -23.82 -16.81
N LEU A 11 6.57 -24.21 -15.62
CA LEU A 11 7.44 -24.58 -14.51
C LEU A 11 8.26 -25.85 -14.82
N LYS A 12 7.63 -26.85 -15.47
CA LYS A 12 8.33 -28.04 -15.97
C LYS A 12 9.34 -27.68 -17.05
N ALA A 13 8.97 -26.79 -17.98
CA ALA A 13 9.84 -26.35 -19.06
C ALA A 13 11.10 -25.60 -18.56
N VAL A 14 11.04 -24.94 -17.41
CA VAL A 14 12.20 -24.24 -16.82
C VAL A 14 13.08 -25.19 -15.97
N GLY A 15 12.69 -26.45 -15.77
CA GLY A 15 13.43 -27.40 -14.95
C GLY A 15 13.12 -27.29 -13.45
N GLY A 16 11.97 -26.70 -13.09
CA GLY A 16 11.50 -26.58 -11.71
C GLY A 16 11.85 -25.26 -11.03
N LYS A 17 11.30 -25.07 -9.82
CA LYS A 17 11.42 -23.83 -9.03
C LYS A 17 12.87 -23.46 -8.72
N GLU A 18 13.73 -24.45 -8.49
CA GLU A 18 15.12 -24.25 -8.08
C GLU A 18 16.00 -23.61 -9.17
N ASN A 19 15.59 -23.72 -10.43
CA ASN A 19 16.26 -23.10 -11.55
C ASN A 19 15.81 -21.65 -11.79
N ILE A 20 14.76 -21.16 -11.12
CA ILE A 20 14.23 -19.81 -11.33
C ILE A 20 14.94 -18.83 -10.38
N THR A 21 15.49 -17.76 -10.95
CA THR A 21 16.14 -16.67 -10.21
C THR A 21 15.19 -15.49 -10.02
N SER A 22 14.43 -15.16 -11.08
CA SER A 22 13.54 -13.99 -11.10
C SER A 22 12.41 -14.24 -12.10
N VAL A 23 11.24 -13.69 -11.81
CA VAL A 23 10.10 -13.70 -12.75
C VAL A 23 9.61 -12.27 -12.88
N THR A 24 9.58 -11.78 -14.11
CA THR A 24 9.06 -10.45 -14.45
C THR A 24 8.09 -10.59 -15.63
N HIS A 25 7.33 -9.55 -15.93
CA HIS A 25 6.53 -9.51 -17.15
C HIS A 25 6.62 -8.14 -17.81
N CYS A 26 6.50 -8.11 -19.13
CA CYS A 26 6.24 -6.87 -19.85
C CYS A 26 4.76 -6.80 -20.25
N ALA A 27 4.42 -6.01 -21.28
CA ALA A 27 3.06 -5.86 -21.79
C ALA A 27 2.44 -7.16 -22.33
N THR A 28 3.25 -8.06 -22.89
CA THR A 28 2.77 -9.26 -23.61
C THR A 28 3.54 -10.53 -23.34
N ARG A 29 4.63 -10.48 -22.56
CA ARG A 29 5.51 -11.61 -22.31
C ARG A 29 5.80 -11.78 -20.83
N LEU A 30 5.70 -13.01 -20.38
CA LEU A 30 6.23 -13.48 -19.11
C LEU A 30 7.71 -13.78 -19.31
N ARG A 31 8.57 -13.24 -18.45
CA ARG A 31 10.03 -13.43 -18.52
C ARG A 31 10.50 -14.14 -17.25
N ILE A 32 11.18 -15.25 -17.44
CA ILE A 32 11.71 -16.07 -16.36
C ILE A 32 13.23 -16.10 -16.52
N ASP A 33 13.93 -15.51 -15.56
CA ASP A 33 15.37 -15.64 -15.42
C ASP A 33 15.69 -17.02 -14.85
N ALA A 34 16.40 -17.84 -15.62
CA ALA A 34 16.86 -19.15 -15.18
C ALA A 34 18.34 -19.10 -14.78
N ARG A 35 18.74 -19.86 -13.75
CA ARG A 35 20.16 -20.02 -13.38
C ARG A 35 20.92 -20.76 -14.47
N ASP A 36 20.33 -21.82 -15.00
CA ASP A 36 20.86 -22.59 -16.12
C ASP A 36 19.86 -22.61 -17.26
N THR A 37 20.25 -21.97 -18.37
CA THR A 37 19.43 -21.90 -19.58
C THR A 37 19.50 -23.16 -20.44
N SER A 38 20.44 -24.07 -20.17
CA SER A 38 20.64 -25.32 -20.90
C SER A 38 19.56 -26.36 -20.59
N ILE A 39 18.94 -26.24 -19.42
CA ILE A 39 17.87 -27.14 -18.93
C ILE A 39 16.50 -26.74 -19.48
N ILE A 40 16.40 -25.54 -20.09
CA ILE A 40 15.12 -25.00 -20.55
C ILE A 40 14.61 -25.78 -21.77
N ASP A 41 13.45 -26.40 -21.62
CA ASP A 41 12.74 -27.04 -22.72
C ASP A 41 11.83 -26.03 -23.45
N LEU A 42 12.39 -25.48 -24.53
CA LEU A 42 11.73 -24.47 -25.36
C LEU A 42 10.53 -25.02 -26.14
N GLN A 43 10.51 -26.32 -26.45
CA GLN A 43 9.36 -26.95 -27.13
C GLN A 43 8.20 -27.13 -26.16
N LEU A 44 8.51 -27.55 -24.94
CA LEU A 44 7.53 -27.71 -23.87
C LEU A 44 6.94 -26.34 -23.46
N ALA A 45 7.76 -25.30 -23.38
CA ALA A 45 7.29 -23.93 -23.14
C ALA A 45 6.37 -23.38 -24.25
N LYS A 46 6.60 -23.76 -25.51
CA LYS A 46 5.71 -23.38 -26.64
C LYS A 46 4.37 -24.11 -26.62
N SER A 47 4.33 -25.30 -26.02
CA SER A 47 3.10 -26.11 -25.92
C SER A 47 2.20 -25.70 -24.73
N ALA A 48 2.62 -24.72 -23.94
CA ALA A 48 1.85 -24.25 -22.79
C ALA A 48 0.51 -23.66 -23.24
N ASP A 49 -0.56 -24.04 -22.52
CA ASP A 49 -1.93 -23.57 -22.81
C ASP A 49 -2.00 -22.04 -22.79
N GLN A 50 -2.65 -21.44 -23.79
CA GLN A 50 -2.74 -19.98 -23.98
C GLN A 50 -1.42 -19.23 -24.25
N ALA A 51 -0.29 -19.93 -24.45
CA ALA A 51 0.94 -19.31 -24.94
C ALA A 51 0.89 -19.14 -26.47
N LEU A 52 1.14 -17.92 -26.95
CA LEU A 52 1.31 -17.59 -28.38
C LEU A 52 2.70 -17.99 -28.90
N GLY A 53 3.63 -18.31 -28.00
CA GLY A 53 4.97 -18.80 -28.32
C GLY A 53 5.92 -18.65 -27.14
N ALA A 54 7.13 -19.20 -27.27
CA ALA A 54 8.19 -19.01 -26.29
C ALA A 54 9.54 -18.84 -27.00
N VAL A 55 10.42 -18.03 -26.42
CA VAL A 55 11.75 -17.72 -26.93
C VAL A 55 12.71 -17.60 -25.76
N VAL A 56 13.91 -18.17 -25.88
CA VAL A 56 15.01 -17.92 -24.93
C VAL A 56 15.90 -16.83 -25.52
N SER A 57 16.05 -15.71 -24.79
CA SER A 57 16.87 -14.58 -25.24
C SER A 57 17.52 -13.89 -24.04
N GLY A 58 18.83 -13.69 -24.09
CA GLY A 58 19.58 -12.96 -23.06
C GLY A 58 19.60 -13.64 -21.69
N GLY A 59 19.58 -14.98 -21.64
CA GLY A 59 19.55 -15.73 -20.37
C GLY A 59 18.15 -15.97 -19.79
N GLN A 60 17.09 -15.48 -20.45
CA GLN A 60 15.71 -15.56 -19.96
C GLN A 60 14.81 -16.38 -20.89
N LEU A 61 13.93 -17.20 -20.32
CA LEU A 61 12.79 -17.75 -21.04
C LEU A 61 11.69 -16.68 -21.11
N GLN A 62 11.31 -16.28 -22.32
CA GLN A 62 10.20 -15.37 -22.57
C GLN A 62 9.03 -16.12 -23.17
N VAL A 63 7.98 -16.32 -22.39
CA VAL A 63 6.70 -16.90 -22.83
C VAL A 63 5.79 -15.76 -23.29
N ILE A 64 5.39 -15.79 -24.55
CA ILE A 64 4.49 -14.80 -25.16
C ILE A 64 3.06 -15.24 -24.84
N ILE A 65 2.36 -14.48 -24.01
CA ILE A 65 0.99 -14.80 -23.56
C ILE A 65 0.01 -13.80 -24.18
N GLY A 66 0.47 -12.58 -24.44
CA GLY A 66 -0.35 -11.49 -24.93
C GLY A 66 -0.92 -10.63 -23.80
N PRO A 67 -2.08 -9.97 -24.00
CA PRO A 67 -2.55 -8.86 -23.17
C PRO A 67 -2.98 -9.26 -21.75
N ASN A 68 -3.23 -10.55 -21.50
CA ASN A 68 -3.59 -11.07 -20.17
C ASN A 68 -2.36 -11.55 -19.37
N VAL A 69 -1.14 -11.15 -19.76
CA VAL A 69 0.11 -11.57 -19.12
C VAL A 69 0.15 -11.29 -17.62
N THR A 70 -0.49 -10.23 -17.13
CA THR A 70 -0.56 -9.93 -15.69
C THR A 70 -1.32 -11.02 -14.91
N GLU A 71 -2.42 -11.55 -15.45
CA GLU A 71 -3.13 -12.67 -14.80
C GLU A 71 -2.30 -13.94 -14.83
N ALA A 72 -1.67 -14.23 -15.97
CA ALA A 72 -0.85 -15.43 -16.11
C ALA A 72 0.43 -15.36 -15.26
N TYR A 73 1.00 -14.16 -15.07
CA TYR A 73 2.09 -13.92 -14.14
C TYR A 73 1.67 -14.20 -12.70
N ASN A 74 0.52 -13.66 -12.28
CA ASN A 74 0.00 -13.89 -10.92
C ASN A 74 -0.27 -15.38 -10.68
N ASP A 75 -1.02 -16.03 -11.57
CA ASP A 75 -1.29 -17.47 -11.50
C ASP A 75 0.01 -18.32 -11.57
N PHE A 76 1.07 -17.84 -12.23
CA PHE A 76 2.37 -18.51 -12.26
C PHE A 76 3.13 -18.39 -10.94
N LEU A 77 3.12 -17.20 -10.34
CA LEU A 77 3.74 -16.97 -9.03
C LEU A 77 3.06 -17.80 -7.95
N ASP A 78 1.72 -17.81 -7.93
CA ASP A 78 0.93 -18.58 -6.98
C ASP A 78 1.24 -20.08 -7.11
N PHE A 79 1.26 -20.60 -8.35
CA PHE A 79 1.53 -22.01 -8.61
C PHE A 79 2.99 -22.41 -8.32
N ALA A 80 3.95 -21.58 -8.71
CA ALA A 80 5.38 -21.85 -8.50
C ALA A 80 5.82 -21.57 -7.05
N GLY A 81 4.97 -20.93 -6.23
CA GLY A 81 5.29 -20.46 -4.89
C GLY A 81 6.48 -19.51 -4.87
N ILE A 82 6.67 -18.72 -5.94
CA ILE A 82 7.78 -17.78 -6.07
C ILE A 82 7.31 -16.45 -5.50
N GLU A 83 8.00 -16.00 -4.46
CA GLU A 83 7.75 -14.72 -3.83
C GLU A 83 8.25 -13.61 -4.76
N VAL A 84 7.36 -12.68 -5.11
CA VAL A 84 7.78 -11.42 -5.74
C VAL A 84 8.69 -10.72 -4.74
N GLY A 85 9.84 -10.23 -5.21
CA GLY A 85 10.83 -9.59 -4.35
C GLY A 85 10.20 -8.60 -3.38
N GLY A 86 10.24 -8.95 -2.09
CA GLY A 86 9.85 -8.10 -0.96
C GLY A 86 8.43 -8.32 -0.44
N GLY A 87 8.20 -9.44 0.25
CA GLY A 87 7.07 -9.59 1.18
C GLY A 87 6.08 -10.66 0.77
N THR A 88 5.84 -11.59 1.70
CA THR A 88 4.85 -12.67 1.64
C THR A 88 3.51 -12.20 1.10
N VAL A 89 3.09 -12.74 -0.05
CA VAL A 89 1.69 -12.71 -0.49
C VAL A 89 1.13 -14.09 -0.14
N ALA A 90 0.40 -14.15 0.97
CA ALA A 90 -0.30 -15.37 1.37
C ALA A 90 -1.58 -15.57 0.55
N ASP A 91 -1.85 -16.86 0.34
CA ASP A 91 -2.93 -17.57 -0.36
C ASP A 91 -4.16 -16.82 -0.91
N ASP A 92 -4.56 -17.33 -2.07
CA ASP A 92 -5.53 -16.86 -3.04
C ASP A 92 -6.94 -16.55 -2.53
N ALA A 93 -7.57 -15.53 -3.13
CA ALA A 93 -9.01 -15.25 -3.13
C ALA A 93 -9.67 -14.86 -1.79
N GLN A 94 -9.03 -15.07 -0.64
CA GLN A 94 -9.57 -14.68 0.67
C GLN A 94 -9.36 -13.18 0.95
N THR A 95 -8.24 -12.59 0.56
CA THR A 95 -7.83 -11.21 0.94
C THR A 95 -8.72 -10.11 0.36
N ALA A 96 -9.12 -10.24 -0.91
CA ALA A 96 -10.06 -9.31 -1.56
C ALA A 96 -11.52 -9.57 -1.15
N LYS A 97 -11.85 -10.80 -0.73
CA LYS A 97 -13.14 -11.13 -0.12
C LYS A 97 -13.22 -10.69 1.33
N ASP A 98 -12.16 -10.78 2.12
CA ASP A 98 -12.12 -10.39 3.53
C ASP A 98 -12.21 -8.87 3.70
N LEU A 99 -11.66 -8.10 2.76
CA LEU A 99 -11.83 -6.64 2.70
C LEU A 99 -13.27 -6.23 2.32
N ALA A 100 -14.01 -7.07 1.59
CA ALA A 100 -15.39 -6.83 1.16
C ALA A 100 -16.47 -7.51 2.06
N GLU A 101 -16.14 -8.63 2.70
CA GLU A 101 -16.98 -9.43 3.61
C GLU A 101 -16.83 -9.02 5.08
N GLY A 102 -15.82 -8.21 5.44
CA GLY A 102 -15.74 -7.56 6.75
C GLY A 102 -16.98 -6.72 7.09
N ILE A 103 -17.79 -6.36 6.08
CA ILE A 103 -19.07 -5.66 6.23
C ILE A 103 -20.25 -6.63 6.47
N LYS A 104 -20.08 -7.95 6.33
CA LYS A 104 -21.20 -8.91 6.34
C LYS A 104 -21.06 -10.22 7.13
N SER A 105 -19.89 -10.64 7.62
CA SER A 105 -19.75 -11.96 8.24
C SER A 105 -19.45 -11.93 9.74
N GLY A 106 -20.40 -12.42 10.54
CA GLY A 106 -20.31 -12.54 11.99
C GLY A 106 -19.52 -13.75 12.46
N ASN A 107 -18.20 -13.60 12.61
CA ASN A 107 -17.39 -14.44 13.49
C ASN A 107 -16.42 -13.58 14.31
N THR A 108 -16.19 -14.03 15.54
CA THR A 108 -15.53 -13.41 16.71
C THR A 108 -14.54 -12.29 16.39
N ALA A 109 -14.69 -11.13 17.04
CA ALA A 109 -13.88 -9.91 16.85
C ALA A 109 -12.37 -10.14 16.70
N MET A 110 -11.82 -11.18 17.35
CA MET A 110 -10.43 -11.62 17.23
C MET A 110 -10.03 -11.98 15.78
N GLY A 111 -10.88 -12.74 15.05
CA GLY A 111 -10.58 -13.18 13.68
C GLY A 111 -10.69 -12.06 12.64
N LEU A 112 -11.53 -11.05 12.88
CA LEU A 112 -11.56 -9.82 12.06
C LEU A 112 -10.32 -8.95 12.31
N ILE A 113 -9.86 -8.87 13.56
CA ILE A 113 -8.63 -8.14 13.92
C ILE A 113 -7.39 -8.81 13.32
N GLU A 114 -7.29 -10.15 13.36
CA GLU A 114 -6.18 -10.88 12.76
C GLU A 114 -6.15 -10.74 11.23
N LYS A 115 -7.32 -10.82 10.57
CA LYS A 115 -7.42 -10.65 9.12
C LYS A 115 -7.10 -9.22 8.69
N PHE A 116 -7.66 -8.23 9.38
CA PHE A 116 -7.34 -6.82 9.14
C PHE A 116 -5.86 -6.53 9.39
N GLY A 117 -5.31 -7.05 10.50
CA GLY A 117 -3.89 -6.95 10.82
C GLY A 117 -2.99 -7.58 9.76
N ASN A 118 -3.34 -8.74 9.22
CA ASN A 118 -2.56 -9.40 8.16
C ASN A 118 -2.59 -8.63 6.84
N VAL A 119 -3.74 -8.06 6.46
CA VAL A 119 -3.85 -7.24 5.24
C VAL A 119 -3.09 -5.93 5.41
N SER A 120 -3.27 -5.25 6.54
CA SER A 120 -2.55 -4.01 6.82
C SER A 120 -1.05 -4.25 6.91
N ALA A 121 -0.58 -5.33 7.55
CA ALA A 121 0.83 -5.68 7.58
C ALA A 121 1.40 -5.87 6.17
N GLN A 122 0.71 -6.60 5.29
CA GLN A 122 1.16 -6.79 3.90
C GLN A 122 1.27 -5.48 3.12
N VAL A 123 0.38 -4.52 3.36
CA VAL A 123 0.38 -3.21 2.67
C VAL A 123 1.41 -2.25 3.27
N PHE A 124 1.55 -2.21 4.60
CA PHE A 124 2.37 -1.22 5.29
C PHE A 124 3.83 -1.67 5.48
N MET A 125 4.10 -2.95 5.73
CA MET A 125 5.47 -3.43 6.01
C MET A 125 6.48 -3.08 4.91
N PRO A 126 6.16 -3.18 3.60
CA PRO A 126 7.05 -2.71 2.54
C PRO A 126 7.33 -1.20 2.56
N ILE A 127 6.45 -0.40 3.17
CA ILE A 127 6.51 1.07 3.22
C ILE A 127 7.22 1.56 4.49
N VAL A 128 7.17 0.77 5.57
CA VAL A 128 7.78 1.09 6.88
C VAL A 128 9.22 1.60 6.78
N PRO A 129 10.15 1.00 6.00
CA PRO A 129 11.51 1.51 5.88
C PRO A 129 11.59 2.97 5.40
N ALA A 130 10.75 3.38 4.45
CA ALA A 130 10.71 4.75 3.96
C ALA A 130 10.20 5.73 5.03
N LEU A 131 9.24 5.31 5.85
CA LEU A 131 8.69 6.09 6.97
C LEU A 131 9.70 6.24 8.10
N ILE A 132 10.47 5.18 8.41
CA ILE A 132 11.56 5.21 9.39
C ILE A 132 12.60 6.27 8.98
N VAL A 133 13.04 6.26 7.72
CA VAL A 133 14.00 7.24 7.20
C VAL A 133 13.46 8.66 7.35
N GLY A 134 12.21 8.90 6.96
CA GLY A 134 11.58 10.21 7.07
C GLY A 134 11.52 10.72 8.51
N GLY A 135 11.01 9.90 9.43
CA GLY A 135 10.83 10.28 10.83
C GLY A 135 12.16 10.53 11.57
N LEU A 136 13.16 9.68 11.33
CA LEU A 136 14.49 9.84 11.93
C LEU A 136 15.20 11.09 11.39
N ILE A 137 15.09 11.36 10.08
CA ILE A 137 15.69 12.57 9.50
C ILE A 137 15.04 13.84 10.03
N LEU A 138 13.72 13.87 10.21
CA LEU A 138 13.06 14.99 10.87
C LEU A 138 13.56 15.19 12.30
N SER A 139 13.75 14.10 13.06
CA SER A 139 14.28 14.15 14.42
C SER A 139 15.70 14.70 14.46
N ILE A 140 16.57 14.27 13.53
CA ILE A 140 17.93 14.79 13.37
C ILE A 140 17.91 16.26 12.99
N LYS A 141 17.07 16.67 12.02
CA LYS A 141 16.90 18.08 11.65
C LYS A 141 16.52 18.91 12.87
N ASN A 142 15.53 18.47 13.64
CA ASN A 142 15.07 19.20 14.83
C ASN A 142 16.17 19.28 15.91
N LEU A 143 16.96 18.23 16.10
CA LEU A 143 18.11 18.26 17.00
C LEU A 143 19.15 19.31 16.55
N LEU A 144 19.50 19.32 15.27
CA LEU A 144 20.49 20.24 14.71
C LEU A 144 20.03 21.70 14.78
N VAL A 145 18.75 21.96 14.49
CA VAL A 145 18.18 23.30 14.55
C VAL A 145 18.10 23.82 15.98
N ASN A 146 17.56 23.02 16.91
CA ASN A 146 17.31 23.48 18.27
C ASN A 146 18.57 23.52 19.15
N TYR A 147 19.53 22.61 18.92
CA TYR A 147 20.67 22.43 19.84
C TYR A 147 22.05 22.63 19.20
N CYS A 148 22.16 22.59 17.86
CA CYS A 148 23.45 22.74 17.17
C CYS A 148 23.57 24.05 16.37
N GLY A 149 22.60 24.97 16.50
CA GLY A 149 22.64 26.30 15.89
C GLY A 149 22.42 26.29 14.37
N LEU A 150 21.85 25.22 13.80
CA LEU A 150 21.48 25.19 12.39
C LEU A 150 20.28 26.12 12.15
N SER A 151 20.40 27.07 11.22
CA SER A 151 19.26 27.90 10.82
C SER A 151 18.17 27.04 10.17
N THR A 152 16.91 27.28 10.56
CA THR A 152 15.71 26.64 9.99
C THR A 152 15.61 26.85 8.48
N ASP A 153 16.12 27.98 7.98
CA ASP A 153 16.07 28.35 6.56
C ASP A 153 17.32 27.93 5.78
N SER A 154 18.25 27.22 6.43
CA SER A 154 19.45 26.72 5.74
C SER A 154 19.07 25.70 4.66
N GLY A 155 19.81 25.70 3.54
CA GLY A 155 19.63 24.71 2.48
C GLY A 155 19.69 23.26 3.00
N THR A 156 20.56 22.99 3.99
CA THR A 156 20.61 21.70 4.67
C THR A 156 19.32 21.36 5.41
N ALA A 157 18.75 22.29 6.18
CA ALA A 157 17.49 22.07 6.88
C ALA A 157 16.31 21.83 5.90
N GLN A 158 16.33 22.48 4.73
CA GLN A 158 15.35 22.27 3.67
C GLN A 158 15.50 20.90 3.00
N VAL A 159 16.72 20.45 2.72
CA VAL A 159 16.95 19.09 2.17
C VAL A 159 16.50 18.02 3.17
N LEU A 160 16.82 18.17 4.46
CA LEU A 160 16.36 17.22 5.48
C LEU A 160 14.82 17.23 5.60
N LEU A 161 14.20 18.41 5.53
CA LEU A 161 12.74 18.53 5.52
C LEU A 161 12.12 17.92 4.26
N ALA A 162 12.77 18.02 3.11
CA ALA A 162 12.31 17.42 1.87
C ALA A 162 12.32 15.88 1.95
N ILE A 163 13.34 15.28 2.57
CA ILE A 163 13.37 13.82 2.77
C ILE A 163 12.21 13.38 3.66
N PHE A 164 11.96 14.08 4.78
CA PHE A 164 10.79 13.83 5.61
C PHE A 164 9.49 13.98 4.81
N SER A 165 9.34 15.08 4.08
CA SER A 165 8.13 15.38 3.32
C SER A 165 7.88 14.34 2.23
N ALA A 166 8.93 13.83 1.57
CA ALA A 166 8.84 12.78 0.58
C ALA A 166 8.42 11.42 1.16
N SER A 167 8.83 11.10 2.39
CA SER A 167 8.44 9.86 3.07
C SER A 167 6.96 9.84 3.42
N PHE A 168 6.37 10.96 3.84
CA PHE A 168 4.99 11.01 4.33
C PHE A 168 3.99 11.57 3.31
N SER A 169 4.32 12.62 2.57
CA SER A 169 3.37 13.26 1.64
C SER A 169 3.03 12.35 0.45
N PHE A 170 3.98 11.49 0.04
CA PHE A 170 3.80 10.49 -1.02
C PHE A 170 3.23 9.16 -0.52
N LEU A 171 2.78 9.10 0.74
CA LEU A 171 2.17 7.90 1.30
C LEU A 171 1.00 7.34 0.43
N PRO A 172 0.13 8.17 -0.17
CA PRO A 172 -0.86 7.67 -1.14
C PRO A 172 -0.24 6.91 -2.32
N VAL A 173 0.93 7.35 -2.82
CA VAL A 173 1.62 6.67 -3.94
C VAL A 173 2.12 5.30 -3.51
N TYR A 174 2.81 5.24 -2.36
CA TYR A 174 3.38 3.99 -1.86
C TYR A 174 2.29 2.99 -1.49
N LEU A 175 1.25 3.45 -0.79
CA LEU A 175 0.10 2.61 -0.44
C LEU A 175 -0.67 2.17 -1.66
N GLY A 176 -0.90 3.07 -2.61
CA GLY A 176 -1.57 2.75 -3.86
C GLY A 176 -0.85 1.63 -4.61
N TYR A 177 0.48 1.71 -4.69
CA TYR A 177 1.31 0.66 -5.27
C TYR A 177 1.13 -0.69 -4.55
N GLN A 178 1.33 -0.70 -3.23
CA GLN A 178 1.33 -1.94 -2.46
C GLN A 178 -0.06 -2.58 -2.39
N LEU A 179 -1.10 -1.78 -2.22
CA LEU A 179 -2.47 -2.28 -2.20
C LEU A 179 -2.88 -2.83 -3.58
N ALA A 180 -2.48 -2.17 -4.67
CA ALA A 180 -2.72 -2.71 -6.01
C ALA A 180 -1.98 -4.03 -6.23
N ALA A 181 -0.75 -4.17 -5.73
CA ALA A 181 0.01 -5.42 -5.78
C ALA A 181 -0.69 -6.55 -4.98
N VAL A 182 -1.12 -6.27 -3.74
CA VAL A 182 -1.87 -7.20 -2.89
C VAL A 182 -3.19 -7.63 -3.54
N MET A 183 -3.86 -6.71 -4.23
CA MET A 183 -5.10 -6.99 -4.99
C MET A 183 -4.86 -7.62 -6.36
N LYS A 184 -3.62 -8.00 -6.70
CA LYS A 184 -3.22 -8.62 -7.98
C LYS A 184 -3.52 -7.77 -9.21
N MET A 185 -3.57 -6.45 -9.03
CA MET A 185 -3.61 -5.48 -10.12
C MET A 185 -2.21 -5.03 -10.49
N GLN A 186 -2.07 -4.33 -11.62
CA GLN A 186 -0.80 -3.71 -11.98
C GLN A 186 -0.43 -2.64 -10.94
N PRO A 187 0.65 -2.80 -10.17
CA PRO A 187 0.96 -1.90 -9.04
C PRO A 187 1.11 -0.43 -9.45
N ILE A 188 1.62 -0.21 -10.65
CA ILE A 188 1.79 1.13 -11.22
C ILE A 188 0.47 1.90 -11.36
N MET A 189 -0.66 1.22 -11.55
CA MET A 189 -1.97 1.85 -11.64
C MET A 189 -2.40 2.45 -10.29
N GLY A 190 -2.14 1.74 -9.20
CA GLY A 190 -2.40 2.24 -7.85
C GLY A 190 -1.46 3.38 -7.47
N ALA A 191 -0.19 3.28 -7.84
CA ALA A 191 0.77 4.37 -7.67
C ALA A 191 0.35 5.63 -8.46
N LEU A 192 -0.13 5.46 -9.70
CA LEU A 192 -0.61 6.56 -10.53
C LEU A 192 -1.83 7.24 -9.90
N LEU A 193 -2.79 6.47 -9.38
CA LEU A 193 -3.93 7.03 -8.66
C LEU A 193 -3.47 7.87 -7.46
N GLY A 194 -2.57 7.34 -6.63
CA GLY A 194 -1.98 8.08 -5.51
C GLY A 194 -1.24 9.35 -5.95
N ALA A 195 -0.53 9.30 -7.08
CA ALA A 195 0.22 10.44 -7.61
C ALA A 195 -0.70 11.55 -8.13
N ILE A 196 -1.86 11.18 -8.69
CA ILE A 196 -2.89 12.14 -9.12
C ILE A 196 -3.48 12.85 -7.91
N MET A 197 -3.79 12.11 -6.84
CA MET A 197 -4.38 12.69 -5.63
C MET A 197 -3.49 13.76 -4.99
N ILE A 198 -2.18 13.54 -4.98
CA ILE A 198 -1.21 14.50 -4.40
C ILE A 198 -0.64 15.49 -5.41
N SER A 199 -1.10 15.45 -6.67
CA SER A 199 -0.67 16.41 -7.68
C SER A 199 -1.02 17.83 -7.22
N SER A 200 -0.11 18.78 -7.41
CA SER A 200 -0.35 20.19 -7.08
C SER A 200 -1.55 20.79 -7.81
N SER A 201 -1.98 20.18 -8.92
CA SER A 201 -3.15 20.59 -9.69
C SER A 201 -4.47 20.07 -9.10
N ILE A 202 -4.42 19.17 -8.11
CA ILE A 202 -5.58 18.48 -7.52
C ILE A 202 -5.60 18.70 -6.00
N SER A 203 -4.54 18.35 -5.31
CA SER A 203 -4.46 18.46 -3.84
C SER A 203 -4.48 19.92 -3.42
N GLY A 204 -5.51 20.32 -2.67
CA GLY A 204 -5.68 21.70 -2.21
C GLY A 204 -6.04 22.70 -3.32
N ALA A 205 -6.38 22.25 -4.53
CA ALA A 205 -6.82 23.14 -5.60
C ALA A 205 -8.29 23.55 -5.45
N GLU A 206 -8.57 24.84 -5.55
CA GLU A 206 -9.92 25.41 -5.47
C GLU A 206 -10.57 25.52 -6.85
N GLY A 207 -11.89 25.35 -6.92
CA GLY A 207 -12.69 25.59 -8.12
C GLY A 207 -12.53 24.55 -9.23
N LEU A 208 -12.07 23.35 -8.90
CA LEU A 208 -11.98 22.25 -9.86
C LEU A 208 -13.38 21.69 -10.18
N ASP A 209 -13.61 21.39 -11.45
CA ASP A 209 -14.76 20.62 -11.90
C ASP A 209 -14.34 19.51 -12.87
N PHE A 210 -15.12 18.45 -12.90
CA PHE A 210 -15.02 17.41 -13.91
C PHE A 210 -16.36 17.28 -14.62
N LEU A 211 -16.39 17.65 -15.91
CA LEU A 211 -17.60 17.65 -16.74
C LEU A 211 -18.77 18.43 -16.11
N GLY A 212 -18.46 19.53 -15.43
CA GLY A 212 -19.46 20.38 -14.74
C GLY A 212 -19.87 19.89 -13.34
N ILE A 213 -19.26 18.81 -12.82
CA ILE A 213 -19.45 18.37 -11.44
C ILE A 213 -18.31 18.93 -10.58
N PRO A 214 -18.59 19.70 -9.51
CA PRO A 214 -17.55 20.29 -8.68
C PRO A 214 -16.78 19.21 -7.90
N ILE A 215 -15.46 19.35 -7.87
CA ILE A 215 -14.56 18.52 -7.06
C ILE A 215 -14.30 19.26 -5.74
N PRO A 216 -14.58 18.66 -4.57
CA PRO A 216 -14.26 19.27 -3.29
C PRO A 216 -12.76 19.47 -3.11
N THR A 217 -12.38 20.64 -2.60
CA THR A 217 -11.00 20.97 -2.27
C THR A 217 -10.59 20.24 -0.99
N ASN A 218 -9.78 19.20 -1.16
CA ASN A 218 -9.19 18.44 -0.06
C ASN A 218 -7.68 18.32 -0.28
N ASP A 219 -6.92 18.30 0.82
CA ASP A 219 -5.52 17.90 0.79
C ASP A 219 -5.44 16.39 1.00
N TYR A 220 -4.94 15.68 -0.01
CA TYR A 220 -4.76 14.23 0.03
C TYR A 220 -3.36 13.82 0.49
N SER A 221 -2.48 14.77 0.79
CA SER A 221 -1.12 14.51 1.26
C SER A 221 -1.14 13.71 2.55
N SER A 222 -0.32 12.65 2.62
CA SER A 222 -0.24 11.76 3.79
C SER A 222 -1.56 11.07 4.18
N THR A 223 -2.56 11.03 3.29
CA THR A 223 -3.84 10.36 3.58
C THR A 223 -3.77 8.87 3.23
N VAL A 224 -4.46 8.05 4.02
CA VAL A 224 -4.49 6.59 3.86
C VAL A 224 -5.88 6.12 3.44
N VAL A 225 -6.93 6.58 4.14
CA VAL A 225 -8.30 6.12 3.86
C VAL A 225 -8.76 6.42 2.42
N PRO A 226 -8.62 7.65 1.90
CA PRO A 226 -8.98 7.97 0.51
C PRO A 226 -8.38 6.99 -0.50
N ILE A 227 -7.06 6.85 -0.51
CA ILE A 227 -6.36 6.00 -1.48
C ILE A 227 -6.75 4.52 -1.35
N VAL A 228 -7.00 4.03 -0.15
CA VAL A 228 -7.45 2.64 0.07
C VAL A 228 -8.82 2.44 -0.59
N LEU A 229 -9.77 3.36 -0.38
CA LEU A 229 -11.08 3.31 -1.03
C LEU A 229 -10.95 3.38 -2.55
N GLY A 230 -10.09 4.26 -3.07
CA GLY A 230 -9.86 4.43 -4.49
C GLY A 230 -9.28 3.20 -5.17
N VAL A 231 -8.29 2.54 -4.56
CA VAL A 231 -7.71 1.30 -5.10
C VAL A 231 -8.70 0.13 -5.01
N VAL A 232 -9.50 0.05 -3.95
CA VAL A 232 -10.56 -0.96 -3.84
C VAL A 232 -11.62 -0.75 -4.91
N PHE A 233 -12.04 0.48 -5.16
CA PHE A 233 -12.95 0.79 -6.26
C PHE A 233 -12.31 0.48 -7.63
N MET A 234 -11.04 0.86 -7.81
CA MET A 234 -10.25 0.55 -9.00
C MET A 234 -10.22 -0.94 -9.29
N TYR A 235 -10.13 -1.79 -8.27
CA TYR A 235 -10.19 -3.25 -8.43
C TYR A 235 -11.51 -3.74 -9.04
N PHE A 236 -12.65 -3.22 -8.59
CA PHE A 236 -13.94 -3.58 -9.15
C PHE A 236 -14.08 -3.10 -10.61
N VAL A 237 -13.63 -1.89 -10.90
CA VAL A 237 -13.63 -1.32 -12.25
C VAL A 237 -12.72 -2.11 -13.19
N ASP A 238 -11.49 -2.40 -12.76
CA ASP A 238 -10.48 -3.12 -13.54
C ASP A 238 -10.97 -4.52 -13.95
N ARG A 239 -11.56 -5.27 -13.01
CA ARG A 239 -12.16 -6.59 -13.29
C ARG A 239 -13.41 -6.50 -14.16
N GLY A 240 -14.23 -5.46 -13.99
CA GLY A 240 -15.39 -5.21 -14.84
C GLY A 240 -14.98 -4.99 -16.29
N LEU A 241 -14.04 -4.06 -16.51
CA LEU A 241 -13.52 -3.72 -17.83
C LEU A 241 -12.82 -4.90 -18.50
N GLN A 242 -12.12 -5.75 -17.73
CA GLN A 242 -11.46 -6.93 -18.27
C GLN A 242 -12.42 -7.93 -18.93
N LYS A 243 -13.68 -7.99 -18.49
CA LYS A 243 -14.71 -8.84 -19.10
C LYS A 243 -15.32 -8.24 -20.36
N ILE A 244 -15.31 -6.90 -20.47
CA ILE A 244 -15.96 -6.16 -21.55
C ILE A 244 -14.99 -5.91 -22.71
N ILE A 245 -13.72 -5.62 -22.42
CA ILE A 245 -12.74 -5.18 -23.42
C ILE A 245 -12.18 -6.37 -24.21
N PRO A 246 -12.21 -6.34 -25.56
CA PRO A 246 -11.57 -7.35 -26.40
C PRO A 246 -10.05 -7.41 -26.20
N ASP A 247 -9.48 -8.62 -26.16
CA ASP A 247 -8.06 -8.88 -25.85
C ASP A 247 -7.09 -7.97 -26.64
N VAL A 248 -7.32 -7.77 -27.93
CA VAL A 248 -6.47 -6.94 -28.82
C VAL A 248 -6.36 -5.48 -28.38
N THR A 249 -7.35 -4.95 -27.65
CA THR A 249 -7.38 -3.56 -27.17
C THR A 249 -7.04 -3.40 -25.69
N LYS A 250 -6.98 -4.51 -24.93
CA LYS A 250 -6.77 -4.48 -23.48
C LYS A 250 -5.50 -3.75 -23.07
N LEU A 251 -4.44 -3.79 -23.89
CA LEU A 251 -3.16 -3.19 -23.55
C LEU A 251 -3.23 -1.67 -23.32
N PHE A 252 -4.06 -0.95 -24.08
CA PHE A 252 -4.17 0.51 -23.99
C PHE A 252 -5.53 0.95 -23.45
N LEU A 253 -6.61 0.24 -23.83
CA LEU A 253 -7.97 0.67 -23.52
C LEU A 253 -8.34 0.37 -22.06
N LYS A 254 -7.82 -0.73 -21.49
CA LYS A 254 -8.12 -1.10 -20.11
C LYS A 254 -7.54 -0.08 -19.12
N PRO A 255 -6.22 0.24 -19.12
CA PRO A 255 -5.68 1.24 -18.19
C PRO A 255 -6.31 2.62 -18.36
N LEU A 256 -6.58 3.03 -19.61
CA LEU A 256 -7.18 4.32 -19.92
C LEU A 256 -8.59 4.45 -19.36
N LEU A 257 -9.46 3.46 -19.63
CA LEU A 257 -10.84 3.49 -19.14
C LEU A 257 -10.89 3.34 -17.62
N THR A 258 -10.02 2.52 -17.03
CA THR A 258 -9.92 2.42 -15.56
C THR A 258 -9.66 3.80 -14.96
N MET A 259 -8.67 4.55 -15.44
CA MET A 259 -8.36 5.87 -14.86
C MET A 259 -9.43 6.93 -15.13
N ILE A 260 -10.01 6.95 -16.33
CA ILE A 260 -11.08 7.90 -16.67
C ILE A 260 -12.31 7.70 -15.76
N ILE A 261 -12.57 6.48 -15.30
CA ILE A 261 -13.70 6.19 -14.42
C ILE A 261 -13.32 6.38 -12.94
N VAL A 262 -12.16 5.87 -12.54
CA VAL A 262 -11.74 5.84 -11.13
C VAL A 262 -11.39 7.23 -10.62
N VAL A 263 -10.63 8.02 -11.39
CA VAL A 263 -10.14 9.33 -10.91
C VAL A 263 -11.29 10.31 -10.57
N PRO A 264 -12.31 10.50 -11.42
CA PRO A 264 -13.42 11.40 -11.07
C PRO A 264 -14.23 10.90 -9.88
N VAL A 265 -14.51 9.59 -9.81
CA VAL A 265 -15.25 9.00 -8.68
C VAL A 265 -14.46 9.13 -7.38
N GLU A 266 -13.14 8.95 -7.45
CA GLU A 266 -12.24 9.15 -6.33
C GLU A 266 -12.30 10.59 -5.84
N LEU A 267 -12.09 11.57 -6.72
CA LEU A 267 -12.00 12.97 -6.31
C LEU A 267 -13.34 13.58 -5.89
N ILE A 268 -14.46 13.16 -6.49
CA ILE A 268 -15.79 13.71 -6.21
C ILE A 268 -16.45 13.04 -4.99
N ILE A 269 -16.24 11.74 -4.80
CA ILE A 269 -17.01 10.94 -3.83
C ILE A 269 -16.10 10.30 -2.79
N LEU A 270 -15.19 9.42 -3.20
CA LEU A 270 -14.48 8.53 -2.27
C LEU A 270 -13.44 9.27 -1.43
N GLY A 271 -12.71 10.21 -2.04
CA GLY A 271 -11.74 11.06 -1.39
C GLY A 271 -12.38 11.92 -0.30
N PRO A 272 -13.42 12.73 -0.62
CA PRO A 272 -14.17 13.49 0.38
C PRO A 272 -14.83 12.61 1.45
N ALA A 273 -15.38 11.45 1.08
CA ALA A 273 -15.93 10.51 2.05
C ALA A 273 -14.85 9.96 3.01
N GLY A 274 -13.66 9.66 2.48
CA GLY A 274 -12.49 9.26 3.24
C GLY A 274 -12.06 10.33 4.25
N SER A 275 -11.97 11.58 3.80
CA SER A 275 -11.64 12.73 4.66
C SER A 275 -12.71 12.98 5.72
N MET A 276 -13.99 12.84 5.36
CA MET A 276 -15.11 13.01 6.30
C MET A 276 -15.10 11.96 7.41
N MET A 277 -14.71 10.72 7.12
CA MET A 277 -14.50 9.70 8.16
C MET A 277 -13.38 10.10 9.14
N GLY A 278 -12.32 10.75 8.64
CA GLY A 278 -11.27 11.35 9.47
C GLY A 278 -11.83 12.41 10.43
N TYR A 279 -12.63 13.36 9.91
CA TYR A 279 -13.25 14.39 10.73
C TYR A 279 -14.24 13.83 11.75
N ALA A 280 -15.07 12.86 11.36
CA ALA A 280 -16.01 12.23 12.29
C ALA A 280 -15.29 11.50 13.44
N LEU A 281 -14.14 10.86 13.16
CA LEU A 281 -13.31 10.28 14.22
C LEU A 281 -12.73 11.37 15.13
N SER A 282 -12.20 12.45 14.56
CA SER A 282 -11.70 13.58 15.32
C SER A 282 -12.73 14.19 16.26
N ASP A 283 -13.97 14.35 15.80
CA ASP A 283 -15.07 14.87 16.62
C ASP A 283 -15.38 13.91 17.78
N ALA A 284 -15.39 12.60 17.51
CA ALA A 284 -15.59 11.58 18.55
C ALA A 284 -14.46 11.57 19.59
N VAL A 285 -13.21 11.71 19.14
CA VAL A 285 -12.02 11.83 20.01
C VAL A 285 -12.11 13.08 20.87
N THR A 286 -12.45 14.23 20.27
CA THR A 286 -12.59 15.50 20.98
C THR A 286 -13.69 15.41 22.03
N TRP A 287 -14.85 14.86 21.67
CA TRP A 287 -15.95 14.64 22.60
C TRP A 287 -15.56 13.74 23.79
N LEU A 288 -14.81 12.66 23.53
CA LEU A 288 -14.29 11.78 24.58
C LEU A 288 -13.31 12.50 25.51
N MET A 289 -12.45 13.36 24.95
CA MET A 289 -11.54 14.20 25.74
C MET A 289 -12.29 15.22 26.60
N ASP A 290 -13.32 15.86 26.07
CA ASP A 290 -14.08 16.89 26.81
C ASP A 290 -14.90 16.31 27.97
N ASN A 291 -15.42 15.09 27.83
CA ASN A 291 -16.34 14.51 28.81
C ASN A 291 -15.65 13.56 29.81
N VAL A 292 -14.65 12.79 29.36
CA VAL A 292 -14.04 11.69 30.14
C VAL A 292 -12.53 11.57 29.92
N ALA A 293 -11.82 12.70 29.84
CA ALA A 293 -10.37 12.78 29.60
C ALA A 293 -9.56 11.68 30.32
N PHE A 294 -9.75 11.55 31.64
CA PHE A 294 -8.98 10.63 32.48
C PHE A 294 -9.06 9.16 32.03
N ILE A 295 -10.23 8.71 31.55
CA ILE A 295 -10.43 7.32 31.09
C ILE A 295 -10.14 7.21 29.59
N ALA A 296 -10.49 8.24 28.81
CA ALA A 296 -10.33 8.21 27.37
C ALA A 296 -8.86 8.30 26.94
N THR A 297 -7.99 9.03 27.65
CA THR A 297 -6.56 9.15 27.29
C THR A 297 -5.84 7.79 27.20
N PRO A 298 -5.89 6.89 28.20
CA PRO A 298 -5.24 5.58 28.09
C PRO A 298 -5.86 4.68 27.02
N ILE A 299 -7.18 4.75 26.81
CA ILE A 299 -7.87 3.97 25.76
C ILE A 299 -7.43 4.47 24.37
N LEU A 300 -7.45 5.78 24.14
CA LEU A 300 -7.02 6.38 22.89
C LEU A 300 -5.53 6.19 22.65
N ALA A 301 -4.69 6.18 23.68
CA ALA A 301 -3.27 5.84 23.56
C ALA A 301 -3.06 4.39 23.10
N ALA A 302 -3.89 3.46 23.56
CA ALA A 302 -3.88 2.07 23.10
C ALA A 302 -4.40 1.93 21.65
N LEU A 303 -5.35 2.77 21.23
CA LEU A 303 -5.92 2.76 19.89
C LEU A 303 -5.11 3.54 18.85
N ASN A 304 -4.26 4.48 19.29
CA ASN A 304 -3.44 5.36 18.45
C ASN A 304 -2.65 4.63 17.35
N PRO A 305 -2.02 3.46 17.56
CA PRO A 305 -1.31 2.75 16.50
C PRO A 305 -2.22 2.35 15.33
N TYR A 306 -3.48 2.03 15.61
CA TYR A 306 -4.48 1.73 14.59
C TYR A 306 -4.94 2.99 13.86
N PHE A 307 -5.06 4.12 14.56
CA PHE A 307 -5.37 5.40 13.92
C PHE A 307 -4.25 5.84 12.98
N VAL A 308 -2.99 5.70 13.39
CA VAL A 308 -1.81 5.97 12.54
C VAL A 308 -1.78 5.03 11.33
N MET A 309 -2.06 3.74 11.54
CA MET A 309 -2.11 2.77 10.44
C MET A 309 -3.23 3.07 9.45
N LEU A 310 -4.36 3.59 9.92
CA LEU A 310 -5.47 4.03 9.07
C LEU A 310 -5.28 5.47 8.54
N GLY A 311 -4.20 6.17 8.90
CA GLY A 311 -3.96 7.57 8.56
C GLY A 311 -5.02 8.55 9.09
N LEU A 312 -5.78 8.13 10.11
CA LEU A 312 -6.81 8.94 10.76
C LEU A 312 -6.21 9.88 11.81
N ASP A 313 -4.92 9.72 12.11
CA ASP A 313 -4.17 10.54 13.07
C ASP A 313 -4.05 12.01 12.68
N LYS A 314 -4.00 12.28 11.37
CA LYS A 314 -3.89 13.63 10.82
C LYS A 314 -5.04 14.54 11.24
N ALA A 315 -6.24 13.97 11.36
CA ALA A 315 -7.44 14.73 11.65
C ALA A 315 -7.41 15.31 13.07
N TYR A 316 -6.86 14.61 14.08
CA TYR A 316 -6.75 15.15 15.44
C TYR A 316 -5.43 15.91 15.68
N ILE A 317 -4.36 15.62 14.94
CA ILE A 317 -3.13 16.44 14.97
C ILE A 317 -3.41 17.89 14.53
N ALA A 318 -4.30 18.10 13.55
CA ALA A 318 -4.71 19.46 13.16
C ALA A 318 -5.43 20.21 14.30
N ILE A 319 -6.24 19.48 15.08
CA ILE A 319 -6.93 20.00 16.26
C ILE A 319 -5.92 20.31 17.38
N GLU A 320 -4.91 19.47 17.57
CA GLU A 320 -3.81 19.71 18.52
C GLU A 320 -3.07 21.02 18.23
N VAL A 321 -2.68 21.25 16.97
CA VAL A 321 -1.98 22.47 16.56
C VAL A 321 -2.85 23.71 16.80
N THR A 322 -4.14 23.62 16.46
CA THR A 322 -5.10 24.71 16.68
C THR A 322 -5.31 24.99 18.17
N SER A 323 -5.45 23.93 18.98
CA SER A 323 -5.61 24.03 20.43
C SER A 323 -4.36 24.61 21.10
N LEU A 324 -3.16 24.21 20.66
CA LEU A 324 -1.91 24.77 21.15
C LEU A 324 -1.80 26.27 20.85
N ALA A 325 -2.23 26.70 19.66
CA ALA A 325 -2.24 28.10 19.26
C ALA A 325 -3.26 28.94 20.05
N GLN A 326 -4.43 28.38 20.38
CA GLN A 326 -5.51 29.11 21.08
C GLN A 326 -5.40 29.07 22.61
N LEU A 327 -5.07 27.90 23.16
CA LEU A 327 -5.07 27.62 24.60
C LEU A 327 -3.67 27.69 25.22
N GLY A 328 -2.60 27.61 24.41
CA GLY A 328 -1.21 27.57 24.88
C GLY A 328 -0.76 26.20 25.40
N TRP A 329 -1.63 25.18 25.39
CA TRP A 329 -1.34 23.80 25.77
C TRP A 329 -2.09 22.82 24.86
N ALA A 330 -1.55 21.61 24.71
CA ALA A 330 -2.16 20.55 23.90
C ALA A 330 -2.95 19.58 24.80
N PRO A 331 -4.29 19.53 24.68
CA PRO A 331 -5.12 18.60 25.46
C PRO A 331 -4.96 17.14 25.02
N ILE A 332 -4.58 16.93 23.77
CA ILE A 332 -4.44 15.62 23.16
C ILE A 332 -2.94 15.25 23.17
N ILE A 333 -2.56 14.33 24.06
CA ILE A 333 -1.17 13.85 24.21
C ILE A 333 -1.05 12.33 24.06
N PHE A 334 -2.14 11.65 23.74
CA PHE A 334 -2.19 10.19 23.74
C PHE A 334 -1.24 9.57 22.70
N GLY A 335 -0.93 10.28 21.61
CA GLY A 335 0.05 9.83 20.62
C GLY A 335 1.46 9.71 21.20
N PHE A 336 1.87 10.68 22.03
CA PHE A 336 3.15 10.62 22.74
C PHE A 336 3.20 9.46 23.74
N ILE A 337 2.13 9.29 24.52
CA ILE A 337 2.00 8.19 25.49
C ILE A 337 2.08 6.84 24.77
N SER A 338 1.37 6.69 23.65
CA SER A 338 1.36 5.50 22.81
C SER A 338 2.78 5.14 22.34
N ASN A 339 3.51 6.12 21.80
CA ASN A 339 4.88 5.91 21.30
C ASN A 339 5.85 5.51 22.42
N LEU A 340 5.74 6.11 23.62
CA LEU A 340 6.52 5.70 24.79
C LEU A 340 6.22 4.25 25.20
N CYS A 341 4.94 3.86 25.21
CA CYS A 341 4.52 2.50 25.55
C CYS A 341 5.02 1.47 24.54
N ILE A 342 4.98 1.80 23.23
CA ILE A 342 5.55 0.97 22.17
C ILE A 342 7.06 0.80 22.40
N GLY A 343 7.79 1.89 22.64
CA GLY A 343 9.22 1.84 22.92
C GLY A 343 9.56 0.96 24.14
N GLY A 344 8.79 1.09 25.22
CA GLY A 344 8.92 0.23 26.40
C GLY A 344 8.64 -1.24 26.11
N THR A 345 7.62 -1.53 25.30
CA THR A 345 7.25 -2.90 24.89
C THR A 345 8.34 -3.51 24.01
N SER A 346 8.87 -2.75 23.04
CA SER A 346 9.98 -3.20 22.20
C SER A 346 11.24 -3.50 23.02
N LEU A 347 11.54 -2.69 24.04
CA LEU A 347 12.65 -2.95 24.95
C LEU A 347 12.41 -4.22 25.79
N ALA A 348 11.21 -4.39 26.34
CA ALA A 348 10.84 -5.58 27.10
C ALA A 348 10.98 -6.85 26.24
N LEU A 349 10.48 -6.82 25.01
CA LEU A 349 10.60 -7.90 24.04
C LEU A 349 12.08 -8.20 23.72
N ALA A 350 12.88 -7.18 23.43
CA ALA A 350 14.31 -7.32 23.15
C ALA A 350 15.08 -7.96 24.32
N THR A 351 14.72 -7.61 25.57
CA THR A 351 15.33 -8.21 26.75
C THR A 351 14.86 -9.65 27.01
N ALA A 352 13.58 -9.95 26.80
CA ALA A 352 13.01 -11.29 26.97
C ALA A 352 13.52 -12.30 25.93
N MET A 353 13.79 -11.83 24.71
CA MET A 353 14.29 -12.68 23.61
C MET A 353 15.81 -12.89 23.62
N LYS A 354 16.52 -12.24 24.55
CA LYS A 354 17.99 -12.29 24.67
C LYS A 354 18.43 -13.71 25.09
N GLY A 355 18.75 -14.55 24.10
CA GLY A 355 19.19 -15.94 24.30
C GLY A 355 18.43 -16.97 23.45
N ASN A 356 17.30 -16.62 22.83
CA ASN A 356 16.50 -17.54 22.03
C ASN A 356 16.64 -17.24 20.52
N LYS A 357 17.55 -17.96 19.84
CA LYS A 357 17.88 -17.78 18.41
C LYS A 357 16.68 -17.99 17.46
N ILE A 358 15.64 -18.71 17.89
CA ILE A 358 14.45 -19.01 17.09
C ILE A 358 13.48 -17.82 17.14
N ALA A 359 13.32 -17.20 18.31
CA ALA A 359 12.46 -16.03 18.49
C ALA A 359 12.96 -14.83 17.66
N SER A 360 14.28 -14.63 17.59
CA SER A 360 14.90 -13.55 16.79
C SER A 360 14.63 -13.66 15.28
N LYS A 361 14.40 -14.87 14.75
CA LYS A 361 14.11 -15.09 13.32
C LYS A 361 12.66 -14.83 12.91
N MET A 362 11.72 -14.73 13.86
CA MET A 362 10.29 -14.48 13.57
C MET A 362 9.94 -12.99 13.41
N LEU A 363 10.89 -12.08 13.65
CA LEU A 363 10.69 -10.62 13.56
C LEU A 363 11.12 -10.00 12.22
N VAL A 364 11.64 -10.80 11.28
CA VAL A 364 11.98 -10.40 9.90
C VAL A 364 10.95 -11.03 8.99
#